data_AF-A0AA86IVG4-F1
#
_entry.id   AF-A0AA86IVG4-F1
#
_cell.length_a   1.000
_cell.length_b   1.000
_cell.length_c   1.000
_cell.angle_alpha   90.00
_cell.angle_beta   90.00
_cell.angle_gamma   90.00
#
_symmetry.space_group_name_H-M   'P 1'
#
loop_
_entity.id
_entity.type
_entity.pdbx_description
1 polymer ?
#
loop_
_entity_poly.entity_id
_entity_poly.type
_entity_poly.pdbx_seq_one_letter_code
_entity_poly.pdbx_strand_id
1 'polypeptide(L)'
;MRKTAALLTLPLAFVTCLGLASATSAAPGNTPARACVQVVDLRTAPGVNMDVINQMARALGLAEAPTVVGGACNHGIRTDANSPATSYPGRGPVVLRTSEYAPRQQYCTDSVSMEGSAQIPGTDMRPVPGLIVFGSGCTDEFNPLLV
;
A
#
# COMPACT_ATOMS: atom_id res chain seq x y z
N MET A 1 -52.10 49.07 -16.57
CA MET A 1 -52.75 47.74 -16.49
C MET A 1 -51.67 46.68 -16.45
N ARG A 2 -51.87 45.67 -15.60
CA ARG A 2 -51.03 44.48 -15.35
C ARG A 2 -50.56 43.79 -16.65
N LYS A 3 -49.34 43.23 -16.64
CA LYS A 3 -49.14 41.76 -16.61
C LYS A 3 -47.66 41.40 -16.41
N THR A 4 -47.43 40.81 -15.24
CA THR A 4 -46.36 39.90 -14.86
C THR A 4 -46.17 38.76 -15.88
N ALA A 5 -44.93 38.36 -16.13
CA ALA A 5 -44.57 37.00 -16.50
C ALA A 5 -43.14 36.70 -16.01
N ALA A 6 -43.06 36.01 -14.88
CA ALA A 6 -41.86 35.34 -14.42
C ALA A 6 -41.65 34.08 -15.28
N LEU A 7 -40.42 33.80 -15.69
CA LEU A 7 -40.05 32.48 -16.21
C LEU A 7 -38.71 32.04 -15.63
N LEU A 8 -38.84 31.24 -14.56
CA LEU A 8 -38.17 29.95 -14.32
C LEU A 8 -36.65 29.90 -14.53
N THR A 9 -35.97 30.11 -13.41
CA THR A 9 -34.68 29.54 -13.03
C THR A 9 -34.63 28.02 -13.29
N LEU A 10 -33.75 27.58 -14.20
CA LEU A 10 -33.29 26.18 -14.27
C LEU A 10 -32.21 25.94 -13.21
N PRO A 11 -32.33 24.96 -12.29
CA PRO A 11 -31.20 24.52 -11.50
C PRO A 11 -30.33 23.59 -12.35
N LEU A 12 -29.08 23.99 -12.61
CA LEU A 12 -28.01 23.07 -13.02
C LEU A 12 -27.77 22.08 -11.86
N ALA A 13 -28.41 20.92 -11.93
CA ALA A 13 -28.04 19.78 -11.09
C ALA A 13 -26.76 19.17 -11.68
N PHE A 14 -25.60 19.65 -11.21
CA PHE A 14 -24.33 18.95 -11.37
C PHE A 14 -24.38 17.72 -10.47
N VAL A 15 -24.92 16.62 -10.99
CA VAL A 15 -24.73 15.29 -10.41
C VAL A 15 -23.32 14.84 -10.77
N THR A 16 -22.34 15.24 -9.97
CA THR A 16 -21.07 14.52 -9.93
C THR A 16 -21.33 13.19 -9.26
N CYS A 17 -21.66 12.17 -10.07
CA CYS A 17 -21.41 10.79 -9.70
C CYS A 17 -19.90 10.66 -9.51
N LEU A 18 -19.40 10.85 -8.29
CA LEU A 18 -18.18 10.16 -7.89
C LEU A 18 -18.57 8.69 -7.80
N GLY A 19 -18.40 8.00 -8.94
CA GLY A 19 -18.40 6.55 -8.95
C GLY A 19 -17.39 6.10 -7.91
N LEU A 20 -17.85 5.32 -6.94
CA LEU A 20 -16.96 4.47 -6.17
C LEU A 20 -16.27 3.57 -7.20
N ALA A 21 -15.06 3.95 -7.61
CA ALA A 21 -14.18 3.02 -8.28
C ALA A 21 -13.93 1.90 -7.27
N SER A 22 -14.63 0.78 -7.45
CA SER A 22 -14.28 -0.49 -6.82
C SER A 22 -12.78 -0.66 -7.05
N ALA A 23 -12.01 -0.86 -5.97
CA ALA A 23 -10.57 -1.04 -6.01
C ALA A 23 -10.20 -2.27 -6.87
N THR A 24 -10.17 -2.10 -8.19
CA THR A 24 -9.15 -2.68 -9.04
C THR A 24 -8.02 -1.69 -8.97
N SER A 25 -7.11 -1.90 -8.03
CA SER A 25 -5.81 -1.29 -8.14
C SER A 25 -4.78 -2.40 -8.16
N ALA A 26 -4.92 -3.33 -9.11
CA ALA A 26 -3.81 -4.17 -9.52
C ALA A 26 -2.62 -3.22 -9.70
N ALA A 27 -1.63 -3.34 -8.81
CA ALA A 27 -0.51 -2.41 -8.79
C ALA A 27 0.00 -2.17 -10.21
N PRO A 28 0.32 -0.92 -10.61
CA PRO A 28 0.83 -0.65 -11.94
C PRO A 28 1.96 -1.61 -12.26
N GLY A 29 1.99 -2.17 -13.47
CA GLY A 29 2.88 -3.30 -13.74
C GLY A 29 4.38 -3.01 -13.58
N ASN A 30 4.76 -1.73 -13.71
CA ASN A 30 6.12 -1.24 -13.45
C ASN A 30 6.44 -1.01 -11.96
N THR A 31 5.50 -1.26 -11.05
CA THR A 31 5.75 -1.19 -9.60
C THR A 31 6.77 -2.26 -9.24
N PRO A 32 7.82 -1.96 -8.46
CA PRO A 32 8.69 -2.99 -7.91
C PRO A 32 7.92 -3.91 -6.96
N ALA A 33 8.05 -5.23 -7.13
CA ALA A 33 7.49 -6.20 -6.19
C ALA A 33 8.60 -6.95 -5.45
N ARG A 34 8.39 -7.23 -4.16
CA ARG A 34 9.35 -7.94 -3.30
C ARG A 34 8.74 -9.19 -2.69
N ALA A 35 9.51 -10.27 -2.72
CA ALA A 35 9.21 -11.46 -1.94
C ALA A 35 9.80 -11.33 -0.53
N CYS A 36 8.94 -11.40 0.47
CA CYS A 36 9.26 -11.25 1.89
C CYS A 36 8.93 -12.55 2.62
N VAL A 37 9.69 -12.89 3.66
CA VAL A 37 9.36 -14.04 4.51
C VAL A 37 8.01 -13.84 5.20
N GLN A 38 7.72 -12.59 5.54
CA GLN A 38 6.47 -12.19 6.16
C GLN A 38 6.00 -10.83 5.64
N VAL A 39 4.69 -10.67 5.55
CA VAL A 39 4.03 -9.39 5.29
C VAL A 39 2.97 -9.22 6.38
N VAL A 40 3.13 -8.20 7.21
CA VAL A 40 2.35 -7.99 8.43
C VAL A 40 1.52 -6.73 8.27
N ASP A 41 0.21 -6.82 8.51
CA ASP A 41 -0.65 -5.64 8.69
C ASP A 41 -0.51 -5.15 10.14
N LEU A 42 0.08 -3.97 10.30
CA LEU A 42 0.34 -3.37 11.61
C LEU A 42 -0.94 -2.95 12.34
N ARG A 43 -2.06 -2.74 11.62
CA ARG A 43 -3.33 -2.31 12.22
C ARG A 43 -4.01 -3.42 13.01
N THR A 44 -3.69 -4.68 12.68
CA THR A 44 -4.30 -5.87 13.26
C THR A 44 -3.29 -6.72 14.03
N ALA A 45 -2.00 -6.42 13.93
CA ALA A 45 -0.95 -7.14 14.62
C ALA A 45 -1.01 -6.93 16.14
N PRO A 46 -0.93 -8.00 16.94
CA PRO A 46 -0.96 -7.90 18.39
C PRO A 46 0.29 -7.20 18.95
N GLY A 47 0.10 -6.40 20.00
CA GLY A 47 1.16 -5.67 20.70
C GLY A 47 1.62 -4.38 20.03
N VAL A 48 1.24 -4.13 18.77
CA VAL A 48 1.68 -2.93 18.04
C VAL A 48 1.19 -1.65 18.72
N ASN A 49 2.13 -0.76 19.01
CA ASN A 49 1.83 0.59 19.48
C ASN A 49 1.91 1.56 18.30
N MET A 50 0.74 2.02 17.82
CA MET A 50 0.65 2.89 16.65
C MET A 50 1.34 4.24 16.86
N ASP A 51 1.48 4.75 18.09
CA ASP A 51 2.20 6.00 18.34
C ASP A 51 3.70 5.85 18.08
N VAL A 52 4.27 4.70 18.43
CA VAL A 52 5.68 4.37 18.14
C VAL A 52 5.88 4.21 16.64
N ILE A 53 4.95 3.53 15.96
CA ILE A 53 4.96 3.40 14.50
C ILE A 53 4.86 4.76 13.81
N ASN A 54 4.02 5.67 14.30
CA ASN A 54 3.90 7.04 13.78
C ASN A 54 5.18 7.85 13.97
N GLN A 55 5.86 7.70 15.11
CA GLN A 55 7.16 8.35 15.35
C GLN A 55 8.24 7.81 14.40
N MET A 56 8.30 6.49 14.22
CA MET A 56 9.19 5.84 13.27
C MET A 56 8.92 6.30 11.83
N ALA A 57 7.64 6.39 11.42
CA ALA A 57 7.25 6.87 10.10
C ALA A 57 7.84 8.25 9.78
N ARG A 58 7.71 9.18 10.73
CA ARG A 58 8.29 10.53 10.62
C ARG A 58 9.82 10.49 10.54
N ALA A 59 10.46 9.64 11.31
CA ALA A 59 11.92 9.47 11.27
C ALA A 59 12.41 8.90 9.93
N LEU A 60 11.60 8.05 9.30
CA LEU A 60 11.88 7.46 7.98
C LEU A 60 11.48 8.37 6.81
N GLY A 61 10.81 9.50 7.09
CA GLY A 61 10.35 10.43 6.06
C GLY A 61 9.17 9.94 5.22
N LEU A 62 8.38 8.99 5.75
CA LEU A 62 7.13 8.57 5.12
C LEU A 62 6.08 9.69 5.20
N ALA A 63 5.26 9.83 4.15
CA ALA A 63 4.17 10.81 4.15
C ALA A 63 3.08 10.47 5.19
N GLU A 64 2.85 9.17 5.40
CA GLU A 64 1.88 8.64 6.33
C GLU A 64 2.49 7.54 7.21
N ALA A 65 1.77 7.18 8.28
CA ALA A 65 2.15 6.06 9.11
C ALA A 65 2.13 4.75 8.30
N PRO A 66 3.17 3.90 8.38
CA PRO A 66 3.13 2.63 7.69
C PRO A 66 2.06 1.74 8.31
N THR A 67 1.28 1.10 7.46
CA THR A 67 0.24 0.14 7.85
C THR A 67 0.65 -1.29 7.54
N VAL A 68 1.66 -1.50 6.69
CA VAL A 68 2.17 -2.82 6.33
C VAL A 68 3.68 -2.85 6.51
N VAL A 69 4.21 -3.99 6.97
CA VAL A 69 5.64 -4.26 7.03
C VAL A 69 5.97 -5.57 6.33
N GLY A 70 6.86 -5.50 5.34
CA GLY A 70 7.52 -6.66 4.75
C GLY A 70 8.82 -6.96 5.49
N GLY A 71 8.99 -8.18 6.00
CA GLY A 71 10.19 -8.63 6.70
C GLY A 71 11.03 -9.60 5.88
N ALA A 72 12.35 -9.43 5.92
CA ALA A 72 13.34 -10.23 5.19
C ALA A 72 13.05 -10.36 3.70
N CYS A 73 12.85 -9.22 3.04
CA CYS A 73 12.50 -9.13 1.64
C CYS A 73 13.75 -9.27 0.75
N ASN A 74 13.94 -10.39 0.05
CA ASN A 74 15.23 -10.67 -0.60
C ASN A 74 15.29 -10.35 -2.10
N HIS A 75 14.27 -10.74 -2.87
CA HIS A 75 14.33 -10.67 -4.33
C HIS A 75 13.19 -9.84 -4.92
N GLY A 76 13.48 -9.23 -6.07
CA GLY A 76 12.45 -8.65 -6.92
C GLY A 76 11.66 -9.77 -7.61
N ILE A 77 10.34 -9.69 -7.55
CA ILE A 77 9.42 -10.59 -8.26
C ILE A 77 8.61 -9.80 -9.27
N ARG A 78 7.80 -10.51 -10.08
CA ARG A 78 6.87 -9.88 -11.00
C ARG A 78 5.67 -9.32 -10.25
N THR A 79 5.25 -8.13 -10.64
CA THR A 79 4.03 -7.49 -10.15
C THR A 79 2.80 -8.14 -10.76
N ASP A 80 2.84 -8.40 -12.06
CA ASP A 80 1.76 -9.04 -12.83
C ASP A 80 2.29 -9.95 -13.95
N ALA A 81 1.37 -10.62 -14.65
CA ALA A 81 1.67 -11.62 -15.69
C ALA A 81 2.32 -11.06 -16.95
N ASN A 82 2.28 -9.74 -17.16
CA ASN A 82 2.78 -9.04 -18.35
C ASN A 82 4.02 -8.17 -18.06
N SER A 83 4.33 -7.91 -16.79
CA SER A 83 5.40 -7.01 -16.40
C SER A 83 6.69 -7.74 -16.00
N PRO A 84 7.88 -7.16 -16.24
CA PRO A 84 9.13 -7.72 -15.75
C PRO A 84 9.29 -7.52 -14.25
N ALA A 85 10.18 -8.31 -13.62
CA ALA A 85 10.63 -8.01 -12.27
C ALA A 85 11.45 -6.71 -12.29
N THR A 86 11.16 -5.80 -11.35
CA THR A 86 11.81 -4.48 -11.28
C THR A 86 12.56 -4.35 -9.95
N SER A 87 13.78 -3.81 -9.99
CA SER A 87 14.56 -3.54 -8.79
C SER A 87 13.85 -2.49 -7.92
N TYR A 88 13.78 -2.74 -6.62
CA TYR A 88 13.20 -1.80 -5.68
C TYR A 88 14.25 -0.74 -5.29
N PRO A 89 13.99 0.57 -5.49
CA PRO A 89 14.95 1.65 -5.25
C PRO A 89 15.10 2.01 -3.76
N GLY A 90 14.43 1.28 -2.88
CA GLY A 90 14.47 1.50 -1.43
C GLY A 90 13.45 2.51 -0.90
N ARG A 91 12.72 3.21 -1.79
CA ARG A 91 11.60 4.09 -1.43
C ARG A 91 10.55 4.21 -2.55
N GLY A 92 9.33 4.62 -2.21
CA GLY A 92 8.23 4.86 -3.16
C GLY A 92 7.25 3.67 -3.24
N PRO A 93 6.47 3.54 -4.34
CA PRO A 93 5.48 2.48 -4.43
C PRO A 93 6.13 1.10 -4.50
N VAL A 94 5.50 0.11 -3.87
CA VAL A 94 5.99 -1.27 -3.81
C VAL A 94 4.84 -2.26 -3.66
N VAL A 95 5.01 -3.46 -4.23
CA VAL A 95 4.18 -4.62 -3.91
C VAL A 95 4.94 -5.54 -2.96
N LEU A 96 4.33 -5.89 -1.83
CA LEU A 96 4.86 -6.83 -0.86
C LEU A 96 4.07 -8.13 -0.91
N ARG A 97 4.77 -9.25 -1.06
CA ARG A 97 4.17 -10.58 -1.17
C ARG A 97 5.06 -11.63 -0.52
N THR A 98 4.49 -12.73 -0.03
CA THR A 98 5.30 -13.78 0.63
C THR A 98 6.06 -14.70 -0.33
N SER A 99 5.65 -14.73 -1.60
CA SER A 99 6.32 -15.45 -2.69
C SER A 99 5.81 -14.91 -4.03
N GLU A 100 6.40 -15.30 -5.17
CA GLU A 100 5.88 -14.88 -6.47
C GLU A 100 4.42 -15.31 -6.72
N TYR A 101 4.00 -16.46 -6.18
CA TYR A 101 2.68 -17.05 -6.43
C TYR A 101 1.78 -17.04 -5.19
N ALA A 102 2.05 -16.17 -4.19
CA ALA A 102 1.15 -16.06 -3.05
C ALA A 102 -0.23 -15.54 -3.51
N PRO A 103 -1.35 -16.00 -2.91
CA PRO A 103 -2.70 -15.66 -3.38
C PRO A 103 -3.08 -14.19 -3.19
N ARG A 104 -2.44 -13.54 -2.22
CA ARG A 104 -2.68 -12.15 -1.82
C ARG A 104 -1.41 -11.35 -1.94
N GLN A 105 -1.55 -10.05 -2.19
CA GLN A 105 -0.45 -9.11 -2.18
C GLN A 105 -0.87 -7.78 -1.58
N GLN A 106 0.10 -7.04 -1.04
CA GLN A 106 -0.09 -5.70 -0.52
C GLN A 106 0.53 -4.70 -1.49
N TYR A 107 -0.28 -3.89 -2.14
CA TYR A 107 0.21 -2.75 -2.92
C TYR A 107 0.25 -1.51 -2.04
N CYS A 108 1.44 -0.97 -1.78
CA CYS A 108 1.65 0.26 -1.03
C CYS A 108 2.07 1.39 -1.97
N THR A 109 1.41 2.53 -1.86
CA THR A 109 1.66 3.70 -2.74
C THR A 109 2.90 4.50 -2.32
N ASP A 110 3.28 4.42 -1.04
CA ASP A 110 4.52 4.95 -0.51
C ASP A 110 5.17 3.95 0.45
N SER A 111 6.50 3.89 0.43
CA SER A 111 7.26 2.98 1.28
C SER A 111 8.70 3.42 1.42
N VAL A 112 9.36 2.92 2.46
CA VAL A 112 10.80 3.09 2.71
C VAL A 112 11.35 1.75 3.19
N SER A 113 12.55 1.39 2.74
CA SER A 113 13.26 0.24 3.29
C SER A 113 14.44 0.59 4.17
N MET A 114 14.71 -0.32 5.08
CA MET A 114 15.92 -0.36 5.89
C MET A 114 16.56 -1.73 5.78
N GLU A 115 17.88 -1.76 5.66
CA GLU A 115 18.67 -2.97 5.84
C GLU A 115 18.84 -3.22 7.34
N GLY A 116 18.53 -4.42 7.81
CA GLY A 116 18.86 -4.80 9.18
C GLY A 116 18.05 -5.95 9.74
N SER A 117 18.15 -6.14 11.04
CA SER A 117 17.23 -6.97 11.82
C SER A 117 16.27 -6.03 12.54
N ALA A 118 15.12 -5.71 11.95
CA ALA A 118 14.11 -4.93 12.68
C ALA A 118 13.27 -5.86 13.54
N GLN A 119 13.29 -5.55 14.82
CA GLN A 119 12.17 -5.87 15.69
C GLN A 119 11.11 -4.80 15.43
N ILE A 120 9.94 -5.19 14.94
CA ILE A 120 8.84 -4.23 14.76
C ILE A 120 8.47 -3.72 16.17
N PRO A 121 8.62 -2.43 16.46
CA PRO A 121 8.40 -1.92 17.81
C PRO A 121 7.01 -2.27 18.34
N GLY A 122 6.95 -2.80 19.56
CA GLY A 122 5.70 -3.27 20.17
C GLY A 122 5.30 -4.70 19.81
N THR A 123 5.99 -5.39 18.91
CA THR A 123 5.67 -6.79 18.59
C THR A 123 6.57 -7.78 19.32
N ASP A 124 6.02 -8.95 19.66
CA ASP A 124 6.78 -10.12 20.12
C ASP A 124 7.50 -10.86 18.97
N MET A 125 7.57 -10.27 17.78
CA MET A 125 8.20 -10.90 16.63
C MET A 125 9.71 -10.92 16.83
N ARG A 126 10.31 -12.10 16.57
CA ARG A 126 11.77 -12.23 16.53
C ARG A 126 12.33 -11.31 15.43
N PRO A 127 13.45 -10.60 15.69
CA PRO A 127 14.12 -9.82 14.67
C PRO A 127 14.46 -10.72 13.48
N VAL A 128 14.02 -10.32 12.29
CA VAL A 128 14.31 -11.07 11.06
C VAL A 128 15.39 -10.32 10.29
N PRO A 129 16.55 -10.94 10.02
CA PRO A 129 17.61 -10.28 9.26
C PRO A 129 17.23 -10.13 7.78
N GLY A 130 17.49 -8.96 7.21
CA GLY A 130 17.39 -8.69 5.77
C GLY A 130 16.80 -7.31 5.47
N LEU A 131 16.35 -7.10 4.24
CA LEU A 131 15.64 -5.88 3.89
C LEU A 131 14.26 -5.87 4.55
N ILE A 132 13.93 -4.76 5.18
CA ILE A 132 12.62 -4.53 5.80
C ILE A 132 11.99 -3.35 5.11
N VAL A 133 10.74 -3.52 4.69
CA VAL A 133 10.01 -2.51 3.92
C VAL A 133 8.80 -2.07 4.71
N PHE A 134 8.74 -0.78 5.03
CA PHE A 134 7.62 -0.13 5.70
C PHE A 134 6.76 0.53 4.63
N GLY A 135 5.52 0.05 4.45
CA GLY A 135 4.59 0.54 3.46
C GLY A 135 3.42 1.32 4.07
N SER A 136 3.02 2.38 3.40
CA SER A 136 1.86 3.23 3.72
C SER A 136 0.93 3.35 2.50
N GLY A 137 -0.32 3.76 2.74
CA GLY A 137 -1.35 3.77 1.70
C GLY A 137 -1.56 2.40 1.05
N CYS A 138 -1.50 1.32 1.85
CA CYS A 138 -1.50 -0.04 1.34
C CYS A 138 -2.91 -0.60 1.12
N THR A 139 -3.08 -1.34 0.03
CA THR A 139 -4.30 -2.08 -0.31
C THR A 139 -4.01 -3.57 -0.46
N ASP A 140 -4.85 -4.41 0.15
CA ASP A 140 -4.77 -5.86 0.07
C ASP A 140 -5.61 -6.38 -1.10
N GLU A 141 -4.96 -7.05 -2.04
CA GLU A 141 -5.57 -7.48 -3.30
C GLU A 141 -5.19 -8.90 -3.70
N PHE A 142 -5.93 -9.46 -4.65
CA PHE A 142 -5.58 -10.76 -5.25
C PHE A 142 -4.34 -10.62 -6.13
N ASN A 143 -3.48 -11.63 -6.09
CA ASN A 143 -2.31 -11.66 -6.94
C ASN A 143 -2.71 -11.83 -8.42
N PRO A 144 -2.41 -10.85 -9.29
CA PRO A 144 -2.77 -10.89 -10.70
C PRO A 144 -2.05 -12.00 -11.50
N LEU A 145 -1.07 -12.70 -10.91
CA LEU A 145 -0.39 -13.85 -11.52
C LEU A 145 -1.20 -15.16 -11.44
N LEU A 146 -2.27 -15.19 -10.65
CA LEU A 146 -3.07 -16.40 -10.40
C LEU A 146 -4.45 -16.37 -11.06
N VAL A 147 -4.70 -15.35 -11.90
CA VAL A 147 -5.99 -15.07 -12.54
C VAL A 147 -5.93 -15.40 -14.02
#